data_AF-E7QW34-F1
#
_entry.id   AF-E7QW34-F1
#
_cell.length_a   1.000
_cell.length_b   1.000
_cell.length_c   1.000
_cell.angle_alpha   90.00
_cell.angle_beta   90.00
_cell.angle_gamma   90.00
#
_symmetry.space_group_name_H-M   'P 1'
#
loop_
_entity.id
_entity.type
_entity.pdbx_description
1 polymer ?
#
loop_
_entity_poly.entity_id
_entity_poly.type
_entity_poly.pdbx_seq_one_letter_code
_entity_poly.pdbx_strand_id
1 'polypeptide(L)'
;EDGGWHSQGIDGIRRFAADLPSWTALEDSGWCARFAYQNIERRGTGGGAFRRLYADFLDHVASDLELEGEIPDRFHAVADDWTGLGDTLKEASEVEGEKQGALFEDASEQAAALADREERLFTRLREEL
;
A
#
# COMPACT_ATOMS: atom_id res chain seq x y z
N GLU A 1 -2.88 -23.16 17.23
CA GLU A 1 -3.55 -22.56 16.06
C GLU A 1 -4.18 -21.27 16.53
N ASP A 2 -3.45 -20.17 16.37
CA ASP A 2 -3.92 -18.82 16.70
C ASP A 2 -4.35 -18.14 15.40
N GLY A 3 -5.57 -17.59 15.42
CA GLY A 3 -6.37 -17.29 14.24
C GLY A 3 -5.74 -16.32 13.24
N GLY A 4 -5.89 -16.63 11.95
CA GLY A 4 -5.38 -15.90 10.78
C GLY A 4 -6.00 -14.52 10.51
N TRP A 5 -6.31 -13.75 11.55
CA TRP A 5 -6.78 -12.36 11.47
C TRP A 5 -5.62 -11.35 11.57
N HIS A 6 -4.45 -11.75 12.07
CA HIS A 6 -3.26 -10.89 12.21
C HIS A 6 -2.48 -10.65 10.89
N SER A 7 -3.01 -11.07 9.74
CA SER A 7 -2.31 -11.00 8.45
C SER A 7 -2.99 -10.08 7.42
N GLN A 8 -3.92 -9.23 7.84
CA GLN A 8 -4.73 -8.37 6.95
C GLN A 8 -4.69 -6.91 7.41
N GLY A 9 -5.15 -5.98 6.56
CA GLY A 9 -5.17 -4.55 6.88
C GLY A 9 -3.79 -3.99 7.14
N ILE A 10 -3.64 -3.09 8.13
CA ILE A 10 -2.37 -2.45 8.49
C ILE A 10 -1.28 -3.48 8.84
N ASP A 11 -1.62 -4.51 9.62
CA ASP A 11 -0.67 -5.56 9.98
C ASP A 11 -0.21 -6.36 8.75
N GLY A 12 -1.11 -6.57 7.79
CA GLY A 12 -0.79 -7.15 6.48
C GLY A 12 0.20 -6.30 5.69
N ILE A 13 0.04 -4.97 5.68
CA ILE A 13 0.97 -4.04 5.02
C ILE A 13 2.34 -4.08 5.70
N ARG A 14 2.40 -4.08 7.03
CA ARG A 14 3.66 -4.18 7.80
C ARG A 14 4.39 -5.49 7.54
N ARG A 15 3.64 -6.61 7.49
CA ARG A 15 4.19 -7.92 7.14
C ARG A 15 4.74 -7.92 5.72
N PHE A 16 3.99 -7.37 4.77
CA PHE A 16 4.43 -7.23 3.38
C PHE A 16 5.71 -6.41 3.28
N ALA A 17 5.79 -5.27 3.95
CA ALA A 17 7.00 -4.44 4.05
C ALA A 17 8.20 -5.26 4.55
N ALA A 18 8.05 -5.93 5.70
CA ALA A 18 9.13 -6.71 6.30
C ALA A 18 9.60 -7.89 5.44
N ASP A 19 8.73 -8.46 4.60
CA ASP A 19 9.07 -9.60 3.75
C ASP A 19 9.77 -9.18 2.45
N LEU A 20 9.52 -7.97 1.92
CA LEU A 20 10.04 -7.51 0.62
C LEU A 20 11.56 -7.65 0.42
N PRO A 21 12.44 -7.29 1.37
CA PRO A 21 13.89 -7.42 1.18
C PRO A 21 14.34 -8.87 0.92
N SER A 22 13.61 -9.84 1.49
CA SER A 22 13.87 -11.27 1.31
C SER A 22 13.48 -11.80 -0.07
N TRP A 23 12.74 -11.02 -0.87
CA TRP A 23 12.28 -11.45 -2.19
C TRP A 23 13.40 -11.62 -3.21
N THR A 24 14.59 -11.06 -2.94
CA THR A 24 15.81 -11.34 -3.69
C THR A 24 16.20 -12.82 -3.69
N ALA A 25 15.77 -13.59 -2.70
CA ALA A 25 16.06 -15.03 -2.58
C ALA A 25 15.02 -15.92 -3.27
N LEU A 26 13.93 -15.36 -3.82
CA LEU A 26 12.92 -16.12 -4.54
C LEU A 26 13.42 -16.50 -5.92
N GLU A 27 13.16 -17.74 -6.34
CA GLU A 27 13.54 -18.25 -7.67
C GLU A 27 12.94 -17.40 -8.80
N ASP A 28 11.69 -16.95 -8.63
CA ASP A 28 10.96 -16.12 -9.59
C ASP A 28 10.73 -14.69 -9.06
N SER A 29 11.75 -14.07 -8.45
CA SER A 29 11.65 -12.74 -7.82
C SER A 29 11.00 -11.67 -8.72
N GLY A 30 11.38 -11.62 -10.00
CA GLY A 30 10.81 -10.69 -10.97
C GLY A 30 9.33 -10.94 -11.25
N TRP A 31 8.90 -12.21 -11.31
CA TRP A 31 7.48 -12.55 -11.46
C TRP A 31 6.69 -12.16 -10.20
N CYS A 32 7.24 -12.43 -9.01
CA CYS A 32 6.63 -12.03 -7.73
C CYS A 32 6.43 -10.51 -7.66
N ALA A 33 7.45 -9.72 -8.01
CA ALA A 33 7.36 -8.26 -8.08
C ALA A 33 6.28 -7.80 -9.07
N ARG A 34 6.26 -8.37 -10.28
CA ARG A 34 5.25 -8.08 -11.29
C ARG A 34 3.84 -8.40 -10.80
N PHE A 35 3.67 -9.55 -10.14
CA PHE A 35 2.38 -9.98 -9.62
C PHE A 35 1.91 -9.05 -8.50
N ALA A 36 2.80 -8.65 -7.59
CA ALA A 36 2.49 -7.68 -6.53
C ALA A 36 2.03 -6.33 -7.10
N TYR A 37 2.79 -5.74 -8.03
CA TYR A 37 2.39 -4.53 -8.75
C TYR A 37 0.99 -4.64 -9.38
N GLN A 38 0.69 -5.76 -10.05
CA GLN A 38 -0.62 -5.96 -10.66
C GLN A 38 -1.75 -6.03 -9.64
N ASN A 39 -1.53 -6.59 -8.46
CA ASN A 39 -2.53 -6.61 -7.40
C ASN A 39 -2.77 -5.21 -6.84
N ILE A 40 -1.71 -4.41 -6.69
CA ILE A 40 -1.80 -3.03 -6.21
C ILE A 40 -2.60 -2.15 -7.20
N GLU A 41 -2.24 -2.18 -8.48
CA GLU A 41 -2.74 -1.22 -9.47
C GLU A 41 -3.87 -1.73 -10.36
N ARG A 42 -3.82 -2.99 -10.79
CA ARG A 42 -4.65 -3.46 -11.91
C ARG A 42 -5.84 -4.34 -11.52
N ARG A 43 -5.80 -4.96 -10.34
CA ARG A 43 -6.78 -5.96 -9.91
C ARG A 43 -7.71 -5.48 -8.79
N GLY A 44 -7.49 -4.28 -8.26
CA GLY A 44 -8.36 -3.67 -7.25
C GLY A 44 -8.39 -4.42 -5.92
N THR A 45 -7.36 -5.21 -5.59
CA THR A 45 -7.32 -6.05 -4.37
C THR A 45 -6.85 -5.27 -3.14
N GLY A 46 -7.26 -4.01 -3.02
CA GLY A 46 -6.90 -3.18 -1.86
C GLY A 46 -5.59 -2.39 -2.01
N GLY A 47 -5.00 -2.23 -3.20
CA GLY A 47 -3.89 -1.28 -3.41
C GLY A 47 -4.37 0.13 -3.79
N GLY A 48 -3.58 0.85 -4.59
CA GLY A 48 -3.85 2.23 -5.02
C GLY A 48 -5.23 2.40 -5.66
N ALA A 49 -5.65 1.45 -6.49
CA ALA A 49 -6.96 1.49 -7.15
C ALA A 49 -8.13 1.53 -6.15
N PHE A 50 -8.04 0.79 -5.04
CA PHE A 50 -9.09 0.80 -4.01
C PHE A 50 -9.02 2.07 -3.16
N ARG A 51 -7.82 2.51 -2.74
CA ARG A 51 -7.67 3.75 -1.95
C ARG A 51 -8.19 4.96 -2.71
N ARG A 52 -7.96 5.02 -4.03
CA ARG A 52 -8.48 6.12 -4.86
C ARG A 52 -10.00 6.12 -4.93
N LEU A 53 -10.62 4.95 -5.14
CA LEU A 53 -12.08 4.83 -5.07
C LEU A 53 -12.65 5.30 -3.72
N TYR A 54 -11.98 4.94 -2.62
CA TYR A 54 -12.40 5.36 -1.28
C TYR A 54 -12.21 6.86 -1.05
N ALA A 55 -11.10 7.44 -1.53
CA ALA A 55 -10.86 8.88 -1.47
C ALA A 55 -11.93 9.66 -2.27
N ASP A 56 -12.22 9.23 -3.50
CA ASP A 56 -13.28 9.79 -4.33
C ASP A 56 -14.65 9.70 -3.62
N PHE A 57 -14.93 8.59 -2.94
CA PHE A 57 -16.16 8.47 -2.15
C PHE A 57 -16.21 9.49 -1.00
N LEU A 58 -15.10 9.66 -0.28
CA LEU A 58 -15.02 10.63 0.82
C LEU A 58 -15.25 12.07 0.33
N ASP A 59 -14.78 12.44 -0.86
CA ASP A 59 -15.07 13.76 -1.45
C ASP A 59 -16.57 14.04 -1.56
N HIS A 60 -17.37 13.01 -1.81
CA HIS A 60 -18.82 13.15 -1.98
C HIS A 60 -19.57 13.21 -0.65
N VAL A 61 -19.06 12.56 0.39
CA VAL A 61 -19.76 12.44 1.69
C VAL A 61 -19.19 13.33 2.78
N ALA A 62 -18.00 13.90 2.61
CA ALA A 62 -17.32 14.68 3.64
C ALA A 62 -18.15 15.85 4.16
N SER A 63 -18.87 16.56 3.27
CA SER A 63 -19.75 17.67 3.68
C SER A 63 -20.96 17.18 4.48
N ASP A 64 -21.54 16.03 4.13
CA ASP A 64 -22.71 15.48 4.81
C ASP A 64 -22.34 14.87 6.17
N LEU A 65 -21.10 14.39 6.30
CA LEU A 65 -20.53 13.81 7.51
C LEU A 65 -19.78 14.84 8.38
N GLU A 66 -19.77 16.12 7.98
CA GLU A 66 -19.03 17.21 8.64
C GLU A 66 -17.54 16.90 8.88
N LEU A 67 -16.94 16.06 8.03
CA LEU A 67 -15.53 15.68 8.12
C LEU A 67 -14.63 16.87 7.81
N GLU A 68 -13.51 16.97 8.52
CA GLU A 68 -12.47 17.93 8.18
C GLU A 68 -12.02 17.77 6.71
N GLY A 69 -12.01 18.88 5.97
CA GLY A 69 -11.69 18.87 4.53
C GLY A 69 -10.30 18.31 4.18
N GLU A 70 -9.38 18.23 5.14
CA GLU A 70 -8.07 17.59 4.93
C GLU A 70 -8.10 16.05 4.94
N ILE A 71 -9.21 15.43 5.35
CA ILE A 71 -9.31 13.96 5.41
C ILE A 71 -9.37 13.34 4.00
N PRO A 72 -10.27 13.75 3.09
CA PRO A 72 -10.28 13.25 1.72
C PRO A 72 -8.94 13.48 1.00
N ASP A 73 -8.36 14.69 1.12
CA ASP A 73 -7.04 15.04 0.55
C ASP A 73 -5.95 14.07 1.02
N ARG A 74 -5.95 13.67 2.29
CA ARG A 74 -4.99 12.71 2.83
C ARG A 74 -5.22 11.29 2.32
N PHE A 75 -6.46 10.88 2.08
CA PHE A 75 -6.74 9.59 1.46
C PHE A 75 -6.29 9.54 -0.01
N HIS A 76 -6.41 10.66 -0.75
CA HIS A 76 -5.83 10.80 -2.09
C HIS A 76 -4.31 10.67 -2.06
N ALA A 77 -3.64 11.35 -1.13
CA ALA A 77 -2.19 11.23 -0.97
C ALA A 77 -1.73 9.79 -0.66
N VAL A 78 -2.46 9.06 0.20
CA VAL A 78 -2.20 7.64 0.44
C VAL A 78 -2.41 6.81 -0.82
N ALA A 79 -3.44 7.11 -1.63
CA ALA A 79 -3.65 6.43 -2.91
C ALA A 79 -2.49 6.66 -3.89
N ASP A 80 -1.96 7.88 -3.95
CA ASP A 80 -0.77 8.22 -4.76
C ASP A 80 0.48 7.46 -4.27
N ASP A 81 0.71 7.39 -2.95
CA ASP A 81 1.82 6.64 -2.37
C ASP A 81 1.75 5.14 -2.72
N TRP A 82 0.55 4.55 -2.71
CA TRP A 82 0.35 3.16 -3.14
C TRP A 82 0.70 2.95 -4.62
N THR A 83 0.36 3.92 -5.47
CA THR A 83 0.77 3.90 -6.88
C THR A 83 2.29 4.00 -7.01
N GLY A 84 2.94 4.85 -6.22
CA GLY A 84 4.41 4.91 -6.13
C GLY A 84 5.03 3.55 -5.76
N LEU A 85 4.47 2.86 -4.76
CA LEU A 85 4.90 1.49 -4.41
C LEU A 85 4.69 0.50 -5.56
N GLY A 86 3.55 0.58 -6.25
CA GLY A 86 3.27 -0.21 -7.44
C GLY A 86 4.32 -0.01 -8.54
N ASP A 87 4.73 1.23 -8.78
CA ASP A 87 5.74 1.59 -9.79
C ASP A 87 7.14 1.07 -9.40
N THR A 88 7.53 1.17 -8.12
CA THR A 88 8.80 0.59 -7.62
C THR A 88 8.84 -0.92 -7.85
N LEU A 89 7.75 -1.63 -7.54
CA LEU A 89 7.66 -3.08 -7.75
C LEU A 89 7.62 -3.47 -9.23
N LYS A 90 7.03 -2.63 -10.07
CA LYS A 90 7.08 -2.79 -11.51
C LYS A 90 8.52 -2.66 -12.02
N GLU A 91 9.28 -1.65 -11.58
CA GLU A 91 10.69 -1.52 -11.94
C GLU A 91 11.51 -2.71 -11.43
N ALA A 92 11.28 -3.15 -10.19
CA ALA A 92 11.94 -4.32 -9.62
C ALA A 92 11.68 -5.59 -10.44
N SER A 93 10.52 -5.68 -11.11
CA SER A 93 10.21 -6.82 -11.98
C SER A 93 10.95 -6.84 -13.32
N GLU A 94 11.58 -5.72 -13.70
CA GLU A 94 12.23 -5.52 -15.00
C GLU A 94 13.77 -5.56 -14.90
N VAL A 95 14.31 -5.71 -13.69
CA VAL A 95 15.75 -5.73 -13.40
C VAL A 95 16.12 -6.91 -12.50
N GLU A 96 17.41 -7.26 -12.45
CA GLU A 96 17.94 -8.38 -11.65
C GLU A 96 19.17 -7.96 -10.83
N GLY A 97 19.59 -8.82 -9.91
CA GLY A 97 20.81 -8.64 -9.11
C GLY A 97 20.70 -7.49 -8.09
N GLU A 98 21.82 -6.81 -7.83
CA GLU A 98 21.92 -5.76 -6.80
C GLU A 98 20.88 -4.64 -6.97
N LYS A 99 20.58 -4.25 -8.22
CA LYS A 99 19.58 -3.21 -8.50
C LYS A 99 18.17 -3.65 -8.08
N GLN A 100 17.81 -4.91 -8.34
CA GLN A 100 16.53 -5.46 -7.90
C GLN A 100 16.43 -5.49 -6.37
N GLY A 101 17.53 -5.87 -5.70
CA GLY A 101 17.60 -5.84 -4.24
C GLY A 101 17.37 -4.44 -3.66
N ALA A 102 18.03 -3.42 -4.21
CA ALA A 102 17.82 -2.04 -3.79
C ALA A 102 16.35 -1.58 -3.95
N LEU A 103 15.70 -1.94 -5.06
CA LEU A 103 14.29 -1.62 -5.28
C LEU A 103 13.35 -2.35 -4.32
N PHE A 104 13.69 -3.57 -3.86
CA PHE A 104 12.93 -4.25 -2.83
C PHE A 104 13.10 -3.62 -1.44
N GLU A 105 14.28 -3.07 -1.12
CA GLU A 105 14.47 -2.27 0.09
C GLU A 105 13.66 -0.96 0.00
N ASP A 106 13.71 -0.25 -1.12
CA ASP A 106 12.90 0.96 -1.33
C ASP A 106 11.39 0.67 -1.21
N ALA A 107 10.93 -0.44 -1.80
CA ALA A 107 9.54 -0.87 -1.70
C ALA A 107 9.15 -1.25 -0.26
N SER A 108 10.07 -1.84 0.51
CA SER A 108 9.90 -2.15 1.93
C SER A 108 9.67 -0.88 2.75
N GLU A 109 10.51 0.13 2.56
CA GLU A 109 10.39 1.43 3.24
C GLU A 109 9.08 2.14 2.87
N GLN A 110 8.72 2.12 1.58
CA GLN A 110 7.44 2.67 1.09
C GLN A 110 6.24 1.98 1.73
N ALA A 111 6.21 0.65 1.77
CA ALA A 111 5.14 -0.12 2.38
C ALA A 111 5.04 0.12 3.89
N ALA A 112 6.17 0.21 4.60
CA ALA A 112 6.18 0.53 6.03
C ALA A 112 5.62 1.95 6.29
N ALA A 113 6.04 2.94 5.50
CA ALA A 113 5.54 4.30 5.60
C ALA A 113 4.03 4.40 5.30
N LEU A 114 3.55 3.63 4.32
CA LEU A 114 2.13 3.49 3.99
C LEU A 114 1.32 2.93 5.16
N ALA A 115 1.81 1.86 5.81
CA ALA A 115 1.14 1.29 6.98
C ALA A 115 0.96 2.33 8.09
N ASP A 116 2.02 3.09 8.38
CA ASP A 116 1.98 4.12 9.43
C ASP A 116 1.09 5.31 9.05
N ARG A 117 1.08 5.72 7.78
CA ARG A 117 0.18 6.79 7.29
C ARG A 117 -1.27 6.37 7.39
N GLU A 118 -1.60 5.16 6.93
CA GLU A 118 -2.97 4.66 6.99
C GLU A 118 -3.46 4.44 8.42
N GLU A 119 -2.63 3.90 9.32
CA GLU A 119 -3.01 3.71 10.71
C GLU A 119 -3.38 5.04 11.38
N ARG A 120 -2.58 6.09 11.15
CA ARG A 120 -2.89 7.44 11.63
C ARG A 120 -4.17 7.99 11.02
N LEU A 121 -4.36 7.82 9.71
CA LEU A 121 -5.51 8.37 9.00
C LEU A 121 -6.82 7.68 9.41
N PHE A 122 -6.83 6.35 9.53
CA PHE A 122 -7.98 5.61 10.02
C PHE A 122 -8.26 5.85 11.51
N THR A 123 -7.24 6.16 12.31
CA THR A 123 -7.43 6.57 13.70
C THR A 123 -8.11 7.94 13.75
N ARG A 124 -7.62 8.93 13.00
CA ARG A 124 -8.25 10.26 12.91
C ARG A 124 -9.69 10.19 12.39
N LEU A 125 -9.93 9.47 11.30
CA LEU A 125 -11.28 9.32 10.73
C LEU A 125 -12.27 8.76 11.76
N ARG A 126 -11.82 7.86 12.64
CA ARG A 126 -12.64 7.28 13.71
C ARG A 126 -12.92 8.27 14.85
N GLU A 127 -12.05 9.23 15.06
CA GLU A 127 -12.25 10.29 16.07
C GLU A 127 -13.25 11.35 15.58
N GLU A 128 -13.45 11.45 14.27
CA GLU A 128 -14.33 12.41 13.59
C GLU A 128 -15.74 11.85 13.28
N LEU A 129 -15.93 10.53 13.41
CA LEU A 129 -17.22 9.82 13.21
C LEU A 129 -17.88 9.46 14.54
#